data_AF-A0A971QJM4-F1
#
_entry.id   AF-A0A971QJM4-F1
#
_cell.length_a   1.000
_cell.length_b   1.000
_cell.length_c   1.000
_cell.angle_alpha   90.00
_cell.angle_beta   90.00
_cell.angle_gamma   90.00
#
_symmetry.space_group_name_H-M   'P 1'
#
loop_
_entity.id
_entity.type
_entity.pdbx_description
1 polymer ?
#
loop_
_entity_poly.entity_id
_entity_poly.type
_entity_poly.pdbx_seq_one_letter_code
_entity_poly.pdbx_strand_id
1 'polypeptide(L)'
;MKKRIVSAVSLAVFGAVAVSVAQMPGGGMGGGMGFGGMGGGMGFGGMGGGRTPQVVGEPAPVPKSVAIPRPTAQEVDAMNAELKKFIQNNTSASKDLLKEYADLISVVPPRNNPCVRPTSGGVRQGRHDAFVEIANSQEFDVLFHGDSITDWWQQPAEQGGGTAVFEKHFGDMKVANFAVAGDTTQGLLWGLQNGEGQGHKPKVVMLMIGTNSAGSSTGAEIAEGVGAVVLELQKNFPDAKILLLAIFPRGASNEDRMRQTNEEANKIIAKLADDKKVFFMNINDKFLNAQGGLIGFRGDNLHPNEEGYEIWAQAVKPMIEKLLK
;
A
#
# COMPACT_ATOMS: atom_id res chain seq x y z
N MET A 1 -47.51 -32.43 13.62
CA MET A 1 -46.71 -31.89 12.49
C MET A 1 -45.59 -31.02 13.05
N LYS A 2 -44.33 -31.46 12.99
CA LYS A 2 -43.15 -30.66 13.38
C LYS A 2 -42.42 -30.24 12.10
N LYS A 3 -42.40 -28.94 11.78
CA LYS A 3 -41.62 -28.39 10.65
C LYS A 3 -40.17 -28.14 11.13
N ARG A 4 -39.20 -28.77 10.48
CA ARG A 4 -37.77 -28.51 10.65
C ARG A 4 -37.40 -27.27 9.84
N ILE A 5 -36.68 -26.34 10.47
CA ILE A 5 -36.00 -25.22 9.83
C ILE A 5 -34.67 -25.75 9.30
N VAL A 6 -34.40 -25.53 8.01
CA VAL A 6 -33.10 -25.80 7.38
C VAL A 6 -32.48 -24.43 7.10
N SER A 7 -31.40 -24.10 7.82
CA SER A 7 -30.55 -22.96 7.48
C SER A 7 -29.58 -23.37 6.38
N ALA A 8 -29.67 -22.72 5.23
CA ALA A 8 -28.68 -22.83 4.16
C ALA A 8 -27.50 -21.91 4.46
N VAL A 9 -26.31 -22.49 4.62
CA VAL A 9 -25.04 -21.76 4.65
C VAL A 9 -24.53 -21.70 3.21
N SER A 10 -24.51 -20.52 2.61
CA SER A 10 -23.81 -20.29 1.34
C SER A 10 -22.33 -20.03 1.62
N LEU A 11 -21.47 -20.90 1.10
CA LEU A 11 -20.02 -20.72 1.11
C LEU A 11 -19.63 -20.09 -0.24
N ALA A 12 -19.19 -18.83 -0.22
CA ALA A 12 -18.63 -18.18 -1.40
C ALA A 12 -17.14 -18.56 -1.52
N VAL A 13 -16.78 -19.26 -2.58
CA VAL A 13 -15.38 -19.60 -2.92
C VAL A 13 -14.87 -18.54 -3.90
N PHE A 14 -13.89 -17.74 -3.48
CA PHE A 14 -13.14 -16.85 -4.37
C PHE A 14 -12.00 -17.65 -5.02
N GLY A 15 -12.17 -18.02 -6.29
CA GLY A 15 -11.10 -18.60 -7.10
C GLY A 15 -10.31 -17.49 -7.82
N ALA A 16 -9.06 -17.29 -7.45
CA ALA A 16 -8.12 -16.52 -8.25
C ALA A 16 -7.48 -17.45 -9.30
N VAL A 17 -7.78 -17.24 -10.58
CA VAL A 17 -7.10 -17.93 -11.68
C VAL A 17 -5.88 -17.10 -12.09
N ALA A 18 -4.69 -17.66 -11.87
CA ALA A 18 -3.45 -17.14 -12.46
C ALA A 18 -3.31 -17.69 -13.88
N VAL A 19 -3.36 -16.81 -14.89
CA VAL A 19 -3.02 -17.17 -16.27
C VAL A 19 -1.53 -16.92 -16.47
N SER A 20 -0.77 -17.98 -16.68
CA SER A 20 0.63 -17.91 -17.14
C SER A 20 0.65 -17.71 -18.65
N VAL A 21 1.22 -16.60 -19.12
CA VAL A 21 1.46 -16.36 -20.55
C VAL A 21 2.84 -16.92 -20.90
N ALA A 22 2.87 -18.02 -21.65
CA ALA A 22 4.10 -18.57 -22.22
C ALA A 22 4.60 -17.66 -23.36
N GLN A 23 5.86 -17.22 -23.29
CA GLN A 23 6.56 -16.56 -24.38
C GLN A 23 6.92 -17.57 -25.47
N MET A 24 6.51 -17.29 -26.72
CA MET A 24 6.99 -18.01 -27.90
C MET A 24 8.39 -17.49 -28.33
N PRO A 25 9.26 -18.35 -28.89
CA PRO A 25 10.56 -17.94 -29.41
C PRO A 25 10.41 -17.30 -30.79
N GLY A 26 10.87 -16.06 -30.94
CA GLY A 26 10.94 -15.37 -32.23
C GLY A 26 12.11 -15.88 -33.08
N GLY A 27 11.79 -16.44 -34.24
CA GLY A 27 12.75 -16.67 -35.33
C GLY A 27 12.88 -15.43 -36.21
N GLY A 28 14.09 -15.16 -36.71
CA GLY A 28 14.36 -14.14 -37.71
C GLY A 28 15.78 -14.27 -38.27
N MET A 29 15.89 -14.77 -39.49
CA MET A 29 17.08 -14.77 -40.34
C MET A 29 17.11 -13.53 -41.26
N GLY A 30 18.32 -13.11 -41.64
CA GLY A 30 18.63 -12.18 -42.74
C GLY A 30 19.14 -10.82 -42.22
N GLY A 31 20.30 -10.28 -42.56
CA GLY A 31 21.23 -10.50 -43.67
C GLY A 31 21.56 -9.12 -44.26
N GLY A 32 22.85 -8.73 -44.33
CA GLY A 32 23.27 -7.60 -45.18
C GLY A 32 24.31 -6.63 -44.60
N MET A 33 25.55 -6.82 -45.07
CA MET A 33 26.51 -5.80 -45.54
C MET A 33 27.02 -4.73 -44.58
N GLY A 34 28.33 -4.83 -44.29
CA GLY A 34 29.12 -3.75 -43.71
C GLY A 34 29.55 -2.71 -44.74
N PHE A 35 29.80 -1.50 -44.23
CA PHE A 35 30.77 -0.55 -44.78
C PHE A 35 31.36 0.22 -43.60
N GLY A 36 32.69 0.36 -43.61
CA GLY A 36 33.46 1.01 -42.55
C GLY A 36 33.38 2.54 -42.60
N GLY A 37 33.60 3.14 -41.44
CA GLY A 37 33.77 4.57 -41.28
C GLY A 37 34.41 4.86 -39.92
N MET A 38 35.69 5.24 -39.96
CA MET A 38 36.47 5.70 -38.81
C MET A 38 35.85 6.96 -38.19
N GLY A 39 35.82 7.06 -36.86
CA GLY A 39 35.43 8.28 -36.17
C GLY A 39 35.62 8.20 -34.65
N GLY A 40 36.79 8.64 -34.18
CA GLY A 40 37.03 9.31 -32.89
C GLY A 40 36.41 8.73 -31.62
N GLY A 41 37.22 8.02 -30.84
CA GLY A 41 36.90 7.69 -29.46
C GLY A 41 36.83 8.93 -28.57
N MET A 42 35.69 9.10 -27.89
CA MET A 42 35.61 9.73 -26.57
C MET A 42 34.88 8.72 -25.68
N GLY A 43 35.62 8.16 -24.72
CA GLY A 43 35.12 7.16 -23.80
C GLY A 43 34.02 7.73 -22.92
N PHE A 44 32.78 7.33 -23.18
CA PHE A 44 31.74 7.34 -22.17
C PHE A 44 32.03 6.17 -21.22
N GLY A 45 32.66 6.48 -20.09
CA GLY A 45 32.70 5.59 -18.94
C GLY A 45 31.26 5.30 -18.52
N GLY A 46 30.76 4.12 -18.88
CA GLY A 46 29.51 3.60 -18.39
C GLY A 46 29.60 3.43 -16.88
N MET A 47 29.07 4.39 -16.12
CA MET A 47 28.68 4.13 -14.74
C MET A 47 27.49 3.17 -14.77
N GLY A 48 27.80 1.87 -14.79
CA GLY A 48 26.88 0.85 -14.36
C GLY A 48 26.56 1.10 -12.89
N GLY A 49 25.50 1.87 -12.64
CA GLY A 49 24.91 2.02 -11.32
C GLY A 49 24.40 0.65 -10.89
N GLY A 50 25.23 -0.11 -10.18
CA GLY A 50 24.82 -1.33 -9.52
C GLY A 50 23.69 -0.97 -8.56
N ARG A 51 22.46 -1.41 -8.86
CA ARG A 51 21.36 -1.33 -7.89
C ARG A 51 21.80 -2.14 -6.68
N THR A 52 21.98 -1.47 -5.54
CA THR A 52 22.14 -2.14 -4.25
C THR A 52 20.99 -3.15 -4.09
N PRO A 53 21.26 -4.42 -3.75
CA PRO A 53 20.22 -5.41 -3.57
C PRO A 53 19.18 -4.93 -2.55
N GLN A 54 17.89 -5.04 -2.88
CA GLN A 54 16.82 -4.72 -1.94
C GLN A 54 16.85 -5.72 -0.79
N VAL A 55 16.89 -5.22 0.44
CA VAL A 55 16.85 -6.04 1.65
C VAL A 55 15.39 -6.10 2.10
N VAL A 56 14.81 -7.30 2.07
CA VAL A 56 13.44 -7.57 2.55
C VAL A 56 13.52 -8.08 3.97
N GLY A 57 13.01 -7.30 4.92
CA GLY A 57 12.94 -7.64 6.34
C GLY A 57 11.87 -8.69 6.66
N GLU A 58 11.86 -9.12 7.92
CA GLU A 58 10.80 -9.96 8.48
C GLU A 58 9.44 -9.24 8.50
N PRO A 59 8.31 -9.95 8.41
CA PRO A 59 7.00 -9.33 8.51
C PRO A 59 6.84 -8.53 9.82
N ALA A 60 6.46 -7.26 9.69
CA ALA A 60 6.15 -6.40 10.81
C ALA A 60 4.88 -6.87 11.54
N PRO A 61 4.78 -6.63 12.86
CA PRO A 61 3.55 -6.92 13.61
C PRO A 61 2.33 -6.18 13.04
N VAL A 62 1.15 -6.81 13.12
CA VAL A 62 -0.11 -6.25 12.60
C VAL A 62 -1.15 -6.18 13.73
N PRO A 63 -1.94 -5.09 13.84
CA PRO A 63 -3.05 -5.02 14.80
C PRO A 63 -4.09 -6.12 14.55
N LYS A 64 -4.56 -6.76 15.62
CA LYS A 64 -5.60 -7.80 15.54
C LYS A 64 -6.88 -7.32 14.84
N SER A 65 -7.20 -6.02 14.89
CA SER A 65 -8.40 -5.45 14.27
C SER A 65 -8.37 -5.46 12.73
N VAL A 66 -7.19 -5.57 12.12
CA VAL A 66 -7.00 -5.59 10.66
C VAL A 66 -6.26 -6.83 10.16
N ALA A 67 -5.76 -7.68 11.06
CA ALA A 67 -5.07 -8.91 10.70
C ALA A 67 -5.96 -9.85 9.88
N ILE A 68 -5.42 -10.37 8.78
CA ILE A 68 -6.06 -11.42 8.00
C ILE A 68 -6.03 -12.70 8.86
N PRO A 69 -7.18 -13.35 9.10
CA PRO A 69 -7.19 -14.65 9.76
C PRO A 69 -6.35 -15.64 8.97
N ARG A 70 -5.34 -16.21 9.60
CA ARG A 70 -4.48 -17.25 9.01
C ARG A 70 -4.62 -18.54 9.82
N PRO A 71 -4.85 -19.69 9.17
CA PRO A 71 -4.80 -20.97 9.87
C PRO A 71 -3.36 -21.22 10.36
N THR A 72 -3.25 -21.84 11.53
CA THR A 72 -1.99 -22.34 12.04
C THR A 72 -1.48 -23.51 11.18
N ALA A 73 -0.18 -23.81 11.25
CA ALA A 73 0.38 -24.97 10.55
C ALA A 73 -0.35 -26.27 10.95
N GLN A 74 -0.70 -26.42 12.23
CA GLN A 74 -1.45 -27.58 12.73
C GLN A 74 -2.86 -27.67 12.15
N GLU A 75 -3.55 -26.54 11.99
CA GLU A 75 -4.88 -26.51 11.35
C GLU A 75 -4.79 -26.84 9.86
N VAL A 76 -3.77 -26.34 9.16
CA VAL A 76 -3.50 -26.70 7.76
C VAL A 76 -3.22 -28.20 7.63
N ASP A 77 -2.37 -28.76 8.48
CA ASP A 77 -2.06 -30.19 8.49
C ASP A 77 -3.30 -31.04 8.78
N ALA A 78 -4.13 -30.63 9.75
CA ALA A 78 -5.37 -31.32 10.09
C ALA A 78 -6.37 -31.29 8.91
N MET A 79 -6.55 -30.13 8.26
CA MET A 79 -7.42 -30.02 7.09
C MET A 79 -6.92 -30.86 5.91
N ASN A 80 -5.61 -30.89 5.66
CA ASN A 80 -5.02 -31.70 4.59
C ASN A 80 -5.13 -33.21 4.90
N ALA A 81 -5.01 -33.61 6.16
CA ALA A 81 -5.24 -35.00 6.57
C ALA A 81 -6.70 -35.43 6.31
N GLU A 82 -7.68 -34.59 6.61
CA GLU A 82 -9.09 -34.87 6.32
C GLU A 82 -9.39 -34.85 4.81
N LEU A 83 -8.81 -33.91 4.06
CA LEU A 83 -8.94 -33.87 2.60
C LEU A 83 -8.39 -35.14 1.95
N LYS A 84 -7.26 -35.66 2.45
CA LYS A 84 -6.69 -36.94 1.99
C LYS A 84 -7.65 -38.10 2.25
N LYS A 85 -8.26 -38.18 3.43
CA LYS A 85 -9.30 -39.19 3.74
C LYS A 85 -10.52 -39.06 2.82
N PHE A 86 -10.94 -37.82 2.55
CA PHE A 86 -12.06 -37.54 1.65
C PHE A 86 -11.77 -38.06 0.24
N ILE A 87 -10.58 -37.77 -0.31
CA ILE A 87 -10.18 -38.23 -1.65
C ILE A 87 -10.10 -39.77 -1.69
N GLN A 88 -9.50 -40.40 -0.68
CA GLN A 88 -9.35 -41.85 -0.61
C GLN A 88 -10.68 -42.60 -0.57
N ASN A 89 -11.65 -42.06 0.19
CA ASN A 89 -12.97 -42.66 0.41
C ASN A 89 -14.03 -42.15 -0.59
N ASN A 90 -13.65 -41.32 -1.56
CA ASN A 90 -14.60 -40.75 -2.51
C ASN A 90 -15.21 -41.83 -3.41
N THR A 91 -16.53 -41.86 -3.51
CA THR A 91 -17.30 -42.82 -4.33
C THR A 91 -17.99 -42.18 -5.53
N SER A 92 -17.69 -40.91 -5.82
CA SER A 92 -18.28 -40.19 -6.94
C SER A 92 -17.79 -40.73 -8.29
N ALA A 93 -18.46 -40.33 -9.37
CA ALA A 93 -18.02 -40.61 -10.74
C ALA A 93 -16.59 -40.10 -11.04
N SER A 94 -16.11 -39.09 -10.30
CA SER A 94 -14.79 -38.48 -10.48
C SER A 94 -13.71 -39.02 -9.54
N LYS A 95 -13.97 -40.10 -8.80
CA LYS A 95 -13.05 -40.66 -7.79
C LYS A 95 -11.64 -40.95 -8.33
N ASP A 96 -11.53 -41.41 -9.57
CA ASP A 96 -10.25 -41.77 -10.16
C ASP A 96 -9.46 -40.51 -10.53
N LEU A 97 -10.13 -39.47 -11.04
CA LEU A 97 -9.53 -38.15 -11.27
C LEU A 97 -9.07 -37.50 -9.97
N LEU A 98 -9.87 -37.58 -8.90
CA LEU A 98 -9.50 -37.04 -7.58
C LEU A 98 -8.25 -37.72 -7.00
N LYS A 99 -8.05 -39.02 -7.30
CA LYS A 99 -6.85 -39.75 -6.90
C LYS A 99 -5.65 -39.42 -7.79
N GLU A 100 -5.85 -39.34 -9.10
CA GLU A 100 -4.81 -38.99 -10.08
C GLU A 100 -4.23 -37.60 -9.80
N TYR A 101 -5.08 -36.62 -9.46
CA TYR A 101 -4.68 -35.24 -9.22
C TYR A 101 -4.63 -34.87 -7.72
N ALA A 102 -4.54 -35.85 -6.81
CA ALA A 102 -4.58 -35.60 -5.37
C ALA A 102 -3.49 -34.61 -4.90
N ASP A 103 -2.29 -34.67 -5.49
CA ASP A 103 -1.17 -33.78 -5.14
C ASP A 103 -1.42 -32.32 -5.57
N LEU A 104 -2.39 -32.07 -6.45
CA LEU A 104 -2.80 -30.73 -6.86
C LEU A 104 -3.88 -30.14 -5.94
N ILE A 105 -4.44 -30.93 -5.02
CA ILE A 105 -5.56 -30.53 -4.16
C ILE A 105 -5.07 -30.51 -2.71
N SER A 106 -4.76 -29.32 -2.22
CA SER A 106 -4.38 -29.11 -0.81
C SER A 106 -4.90 -27.77 -0.31
N VAL A 107 -5.13 -27.71 1.00
CA VAL A 107 -5.23 -26.44 1.71
C VAL A 107 -3.82 -25.91 1.87
N VAL A 108 -3.53 -24.79 1.22
CA VAL A 108 -2.25 -24.08 1.33
C VAL A 108 -2.39 -22.91 2.29
N PRO A 109 -1.33 -22.58 3.07
CA PRO A 109 -1.34 -21.36 3.86
C PRO A 109 -1.50 -20.14 2.93
N PRO A 110 -2.18 -19.07 3.37
CA PRO A 110 -2.24 -17.83 2.60
C PRO A 110 -0.85 -17.36 2.23
N ARG A 111 -0.71 -16.80 1.02
CA ARG A 111 0.58 -16.24 0.57
C ARG A 111 1.11 -15.23 1.58
N ASN A 112 2.43 -15.10 1.64
CA ASN A 112 3.06 -14.04 2.41
C ASN A 112 2.56 -12.69 1.90
N ASN A 113 2.09 -11.85 2.83
CA ASN A 113 1.65 -10.50 2.51
C ASN A 113 2.89 -9.61 2.34
N PRO A 114 3.19 -9.09 1.14
CA PRO A 114 4.35 -8.24 0.93
C PRO A 114 4.18 -6.89 1.65
N CYS A 115 2.96 -6.40 1.85
CA CYS A 115 2.68 -5.07 2.41
C CYS A 115 3.14 -4.89 3.87
N VAL A 116 3.42 -5.98 4.58
CA VAL A 116 3.93 -5.96 5.96
C VAL A 116 5.44 -6.18 6.04
N ARG A 117 6.16 -6.32 4.91
CA ARG A 117 7.60 -6.63 4.93
C ARG A 117 8.42 -5.36 4.69
N PRO A 118 9.10 -4.81 5.72
CA PRO A 118 9.96 -3.64 5.57
C PRO A 118 10.99 -3.90 4.46
N THR A 119 11.05 -3.05 3.45
CA THR A 119 11.98 -3.23 2.33
C THR A 119 12.68 -1.92 2.00
N SER A 120 14.00 -1.95 1.85
CA SER A 120 14.78 -0.82 1.32
C SER A 120 14.48 -0.62 -0.17
N GLY A 121 13.33 -0.02 -0.46
CA GLY A 121 12.87 0.29 -1.81
C GLY A 121 13.76 1.33 -2.49
N GLY A 122 13.94 1.23 -3.81
CA GLY A 122 14.76 2.19 -4.56
C GLY A 122 14.19 3.62 -4.56
N VAL A 123 12.87 3.78 -4.39
CA VAL A 123 12.20 5.10 -4.38
C VAL A 123 12.56 5.95 -3.16
N ARG A 124 12.94 5.32 -2.05
CA ARG A 124 13.31 5.98 -0.79
C ARG A 124 14.81 6.27 -0.71
N GLN A 125 15.60 5.68 -1.62
CA GLN A 125 17.04 5.90 -1.71
C GLN A 125 17.34 7.37 -2.02
N GLY A 126 18.20 8.00 -1.21
CA GLY A 126 18.54 9.42 -1.31
C GLY A 126 17.57 10.38 -0.62
N ARG A 127 16.36 9.94 -0.25
CA ARG A 127 15.42 10.72 0.60
C ARG A 127 15.57 10.38 2.08
N HIS A 128 15.86 9.11 2.37
CA HIS A 128 15.99 8.58 3.73
C HIS A 128 16.95 9.39 4.62
N ASP A 129 18.21 9.55 4.18
CA ASP A 129 19.23 10.23 4.97
C ASP A 129 18.86 11.69 5.28
N ALA A 130 18.17 12.36 4.34
CA ALA A 130 17.68 13.72 4.55
C ALA A 130 16.58 13.77 5.62
N PHE A 131 15.68 12.78 5.69
CA PHE A 131 14.67 12.71 6.74
C PHE A 131 15.28 12.40 8.11
N VAL A 132 16.29 11.54 8.15
CA VAL A 132 17.07 11.28 9.38
C VAL A 132 17.73 12.58 9.86
N GLU A 133 18.34 13.35 8.95
CA GLU A 133 18.96 14.62 9.28
C GLU A 133 17.95 15.67 9.75
N ILE A 134 16.80 15.80 9.08
CA ILE A 134 15.72 16.71 9.51
C ILE A 134 15.25 16.36 10.92
N ALA A 135 15.07 15.07 11.22
CA ALA A 135 14.65 14.61 12.55
C ALA A 135 15.68 14.96 13.65
N ASN A 136 16.96 15.07 13.32
CA ASN A 136 18.03 15.42 14.25
C ASN A 136 18.28 16.93 14.37
N SER A 137 17.91 17.71 13.36
CA SER A 137 18.32 19.13 13.22
C SER A 137 17.17 20.14 13.26
N GLN A 138 15.91 19.71 13.09
CA GLN A 138 14.76 20.60 12.99
C GLN A 138 13.63 20.16 13.93
N GLU A 139 12.94 21.15 14.50
CA GLU A 139 11.73 20.88 15.29
C GLU A 139 10.47 20.95 14.41
N PHE A 140 9.65 19.90 14.46
CA PHE A 140 8.30 19.90 13.89
C PHE A 140 7.24 19.36 14.86
N ASP A 141 6.06 19.96 14.86
CA ASP A 141 4.92 19.50 15.67
C ASP A 141 4.03 18.52 14.88
N VAL A 142 4.05 18.62 13.54
CA VAL A 142 3.23 17.81 12.64
C VAL A 142 4.12 17.08 11.65
N LEU A 143 3.90 15.77 11.49
CA LEU A 143 4.55 14.95 10.48
C LEU A 143 3.54 14.56 9.40
N PHE A 144 3.82 14.91 8.15
CA PHE A 144 3.13 14.37 6.99
C PHE A 144 3.90 13.15 6.49
N HIS A 145 3.21 12.03 6.32
CA HIS A 145 3.84 10.79 5.86
C HIS A 145 2.92 10.04 4.89
N GLY A 146 3.51 9.33 3.93
CA GLY A 146 2.76 8.69 2.87
C GLY A 146 3.54 8.50 1.59
N ASP A 147 2.81 8.46 0.48
CA ASP A 147 3.33 8.28 -0.88
C ASP A 147 3.37 9.59 -1.69
N SER A 148 3.32 9.52 -3.03
CA SER A 148 3.38 10.67 -3.94
C SER A 148 2.30 11.70 -3.69
N ILE A 149 1.11 11.26 -3.27
CA ILE A 149 0.00 12.19 -3.03
C ILE A 149 0.34 13.13 -1.88
N THR A 150 0.98 12.62 -0.82
CA THR A 150 1.45 13.43 0.30
C THR A 150 2.79 14.12 -0.02
N ASP A 151 3.71 13.47 -0.72
CA ASP A 151 5.03 14.02 -1.08
C ASP A 151 4.87 15.33 -1.87
N TRP A 152 3.90 15.39 -2.78
CA TRP A 152 3.73 16.53 -3.69
C TRP A 152 3.07 17.76 -3.06
N TRP A 153 2.75 17.75 -1.76
CA TRP A 153 2.48 18.99 -1.02
C TRP A 153 3.64 19.99 -1.10
N GLN A 154 4.87 19.51 -1.31
CA GLN A 154 6.06 20.35 -1.43
C GLN A 154 6.43 20.69 -2.88
N GLN A 155 5.64 20.25 -3.86
CA GLN A 155 5.85 20.56 -5.28
C GLN A 155 4.97 21.74 -5.71
N PRO A 156 5.46 22.63 -6.58
CA PRO A 156 4.68 23.78 -7.05
C PRO A 156 3.57 23.33 -8.02
N ALA A 157 2.54 24.16 -8.20
CA ALA A 157 1.35 23.83 -8.99
C ALA A 157 1.69 23.51 -10.45
N GLU A 158 2.70 24.14 -11.03
CA GLU A 158 3.18 23.89 -12.39
C GLU A 158 3.76 22.48 -12.57
N GLN A 159 4.20 21.85 -11.47
CA GLN A 159 4.65 20.45 -11.44
C GLN A 159 3.54 19.49 -10.99
N GLY A 160 2.32 20.02 -10.78
CA GLY A 160 1.16 19.27 -10.32
C GLY A 160 1.17 18.99 -8.82
N GLY A 161 1.83 19.85 -8.02
CA GLY A 161 1.84 19.78 -6.57
C GLY A 161 1.01 20.86 -5.88
N GLY A 162 1.16 20.94 -4.55
CA GLY A 162 0.33 21.76 -3.67
C GLY A 162 1.04 22.82 -2.84
N THR A 163 2.29 23.24 -3.15
CA THR A 163 3.05 24.14 -2.24
C THR A 163 2.32 25.43 -1.87
N ALA A 164 1.66 26.10 -2.82
CA ALA A 164 0.91 27.34 -2.52
C ALA A 164 -0.27 27.09 -1.56
N VAL A 165 -0.96 25.97 -1.73
CA VAL A 165 -2.04 25.54 -0.82
C VAL A 165 -1.48 25.14 0.53
N PHE A 166 -0.32 24.46 0.55
CA PHE A 166 0.37 24.10 1.78
C PHE A 166 0.70 25.34 2.61
N GLU A 167 1.36 26.34 2.02
CA GLU A 167 1.72 27.59 2.72
C GLU A 167 0.49 28.31 3.24
N LYS A 168 -0.58 28.37 2.44
CA LYS A 168 -1.85 29.00 2.82
C LYS A 168 -2.52 28.35 4.05
N HIS A 169 -2.45 27.03 4.18
CA HIS A 169 -3.21 26.28 5.20
C HIS A 169 -2.37 25.77 6.36
N PHE A 170 -1.09 25.52 6.14
CA PHE A 170 -0.18 24.88 7.10
C PHE A 170 1.10 25.69 7.34
N GLY A 171 1.33 26.81 6.65
CA GLY A 171 2.56 27.62 6.78
C GLY A 171 2.80 28.17 8.20
N ASP A 172 1.74 28.34 9.00
CA ASP A 172 1.84 28.73 10.42
C ASP A 172 2.15 27.54 11.36
N MET A 173 2.21 26.30 10.84
CA MET A 173 2.51 25.09 11.60
C MET A 173 3.95 24.63 11.31
N LYS A 174 4.64 24.11 12.34
CA LYS A 174 5.92 23.42 12.13
C LYS A 174 5.66 22.02 11.56
N VAL A 175 5.60 21.89 10.24
CA VAL A 175 5.34 20.61 9.55
C VAL A 175 6.61 20.07 8.90
N ALA A 176 6.90 18.78 9.09
CA ALA A 176 7.84 18.04 8.26
C ALA A 176 7.08 17.09 7.32
N ASN A 177 7.54 16.95 6.09
CA ASN A 177 6.98 16.01 5.11
C ASN A 177 7.98 14.90 4.77
N PHE A 178 7.75 13.71 5.33
CA PHE A 178 8.57 12.51 5.09
C PHE A 178 7.90 11.55 4.09
N ALA A 179 6.90 12.00 3.34
CA ALA A 179 6.33 11.20 2.28
C ALA A 179 7.28 11.07 1.09
N VAL A 180 7.15 9.97 0.35
CA VAL A 180 8.02 9.64 -0.78
C VAL A 180 7.20 9.20 -1.97
N ALA A 181 7.38 9.85 -3.12
CA ALA A 181 6.70 9.47 -4.34
C ALA A 181 6.92 8.00 -4.73
N GLY A 182 5.82 7.29 -5.03
CA GLY A 182 5.83 5.87 -5.38
C GLY A 182 6.01 4.91 -4.21
N ASP A 183 6.06 5.40 -2.97
CA ASP A 183 6.30 4.53 -1.82
C ASP A 183 5.09 3.64 -1.47
N THR A 184 5.39 2.57 -0.74
CA THR A 184 4.44 1.56 -0.28
C THR A 184 4.55 1.43 1.24
N THR A 185 3.66 0.65 1.87
CA THR A 185 3.76 0.39 3.31
C THR A 185 5.09 -0.25 3.70
N GLN A 186 5.70 -1.04 2.79
CA GLN A 186 7.01 -1.66 2.97
C GLN A 186 8.15 -0.67 3.11
N GLY A 187 8.20 0.34 2.24
CA GLY A 187 9.27 1.34 2.28
C GLY A 187 9.11 2.28 3.47
N LEU A 188 7.87 2.64 3.80
CA LEU A 188 7.55 3.43 4.98
C LEU A 188 7.93 2.70 6.28
N LEU A 189 7.54 1.41 6.41
CA LEU A 189 7.98 0.56 7.53
C LEU A 189 9.50 0.51 7.65
N TRP A 190 10.20 0.33 6.52
CA TRP A 190 11.65 0.31 6.52
C TRP A 190 12.23 1.65 6.99
N GLY A 191 11.73 2.78 6.48
CA GLY A 191 12.20 4.10 6.89
C GLY A 191 12.07 4.33 8.40
N LEU A 192 10.90 4.05 8.97
CA LEU A 192 10.65 4.16 10.41
C LEU A 192 11.57 3.26 11.25
N GLN A 193 11.87 2.06 10.76
CA GLN A 193 12.75 1.11 11.46
C GLN A 193 14.23 1.46 11.33
N ASN A 194 14.60 2.34 10.39
CA ASN A 194 15.98 2.69 10.08
C ASN A 194 16.34 4.16 10.37
N GLY A 195 15.55 4.86 11.19
CA GLY A 195 15.94 6.16 11.74
C GLY A 195 15.04 7.33 11.40
N GLU A 196 14.09 7.19 10.47
CA GLU A 196 13.24 8.32 10.08
C GLU A 196 12.36 8.78 11.24
N GLY A 197 12.66 9.97 11.76
CA GLY A 197 11.99 10.56 12.90
C GLY A 197 12.45 10.04 14.28
N GLN A 198 13.41 9.11 14.36
CA GLN A 198 13.92 8.66 15.66
C GLN A 198 14.49 9.83 16.47
N GLY A 199 14.19 9.86 17.77
CA GLY A 199 14.57 10.96 18.66
C GLY A 199 13.64 12.16 18.63
N HIS A 200 12.79 12.29 17.60
CA HIS A 200 11.84 13.37 17.49
C HIS A 200 10.48 13.04 18.14
N LYS A 201 9.70 14.07 18.48
CA LYS A 201 8.40 13.94 19.17
C LYS A 201 7.31 14.77 18.51
N PRO A 202 6.85 14.41 17.30
CA PRO A 202 5.72 15.10 16.69
C PRO A 202 4.47 14.92 17.57
N LYS A 203 3.64 15.96 17.65
CA LYS A 203 2.34 15.90 18.34
C LYS A 203 1.30 15.21 17.47
N VAL A 204 1.37 15.42 16.16
CA VAL A 204 0.43 14.86 15.18
C VAL A 204 1.18 14.22 14.02
N VAL A 205 0.72 13.05 13.58
CA VAL A 205 1.15 12.42 12.32
C VAL A 205 -0.06 12.31 11.40
N MET A 206 -0.03 12.95 10.23
CA MET A 206 -1.00 12.69 9.16
C MET A 206 -0.45 11.60 8.25
N LEU A 207 -1.15 10.47 8.18
CA LEU A 207 -0.74 9.30 7.41
C LEU A 207 -1.77 9.00 6.32
N MET A 208 -1.30 8.88 5.08
CA MET A 208 -2.04 8.24 3.99
C MET A 208 -1.07 7.41 3.15
N ILE A 209 -1.28 6.10 3.07
CA ILE A 209 -0.41 5.19 2.33
C ILE A 209 -1.21 3.98 1.85
N GLY A 210 -0.78 3.38 0.73
CA GLY A 210 -1.24 2.07 0.30
C GLY A 210 -1.68 1.98 -1.16
N THR A 211 -1.95 3.11 -1.83
CA THR A 211 -2.48 3.06 -3.21
C THR A 211 -1.50 2.46 -4.21
N ASN A 212 -0.20 2.57 -3.97
CA ASN A 212 0.83 1.97 -4.83
C ASN A 212 0.86 0.43 -4.77
N SER A 213 0.18 -0.17 -3.78
CA SER A 213 0.01 -1.62 -3.68
C SER A 213 -1.30 -2.11 -4.32
N ALA A 214 -2.21 -1.21 -4.71
CA ALA A 214 -3.56 -1.57 -5.18
C ALA A 214 -3.58 -2.40 -6.48
N GLY A 215 -2.50 -2.34 -7.26
CA GLY A 215 -2.34 -3.15 -8.46
C GLY A 215 -1.93 -4.60 -8.20
N SER A 216 -1.23 -4.87 -7.08
CA SER A 216 -0.56 -6.15 -6.80
C SER A 216 -0.97 -6.82 -5.49
N SER A 217 -1.79 -6.16 -4.67
CA SER A 217 -2.27 -6.65 -3.38
C SER A 217 -3.78 -6.50 -3.26
N THR A 218 -4.40 -7.31 -2.40
CA THR A 218 -5.81 -7.16 -2.03
C THR A 218 -6.01 -6.00 -1.06
N GLY A 219 -7.26 -5.53 -0.88
CA GLY A 219 -7.55 -4.49 0.10
C GLY A 219 -7.21 -4.93 1.52
N ALA A 220 -7.45 -6.20 1.86
CA ALA A 220 -7.08 -6.78 3.15
C ALA A 220 -5.55 -6.79 3.38
N GLU A 221 -4.76 -7.12 2.35
CA GLU A 221 -3.29 -7.11 2.48
C GLU A 221 -2.73 -5.71 2.67
N ILE A 222 -3.29 -4.72 1.95
CA ILE A 222 -2.96 -3.31 2.13
C ILE A 222 -3.33 -2.86 3.54
N ALA A 223 -4.50 -3.26 4.04
CA ALA A 223 -4.96 -2.91 5.37
C ALA A 223 -4.05 -3.46 6.49
N GLU A 224 -3.54 -4.69 6.37
CA GLU A 224 -2.50 -5.19 7.28
C GLU A 224 -1.23 -4.35 7.22
N GLY A 225 -0.79 -3.96 6.02
CA GLY A 225 0.39 -3.09 5.83
C GLY A 225 0.21 -1.73 6.48
N VAL A 226 -0.94 -1.08 6.28
CA VAL A 226 -1.29 0.19 6.95
C VAL A 226 -1.33 0.00 8.46
N GLY A 227 -1.92 -1.10 8.94
CA GLY A 227 -1.95 -1.43 10.36
C GLY A 227 -0.56 -1.60 10.96
N ALA A 228 0.36 -2.27 10.25
CA ALA A 228 1.75 -2.41 10.66
C ALA A 228 2.46 -1.04 10.74
N VAL A 229 2.25 -0.16 9.74
CA VAL A 229 2.77 1.21 9.78
C VAL A 229 2.26 1.97 11.00
N VAL A 230 0.96 1.88 11.29
CA VAL A 230 0.34 2.54 12.45
C VAL A 230 0.96 2.05 13.76
N LEU A 231 1.22 0.75 13.92
CA LEU A 231 1.92 0.22 15.09
C LEU A 231 3.36 0.74 15.21
N GLU A 232 4.09 0.77 14.10
CA GLU A 232 5.47 1.27 14.11
C GLU A 232 5.50 2.78 14.45
N LEU A 233 4.55 3.56 13.95
CA LEU A 233 4.38 4.97 14.34
C LEU A 233 4.05 5.13 15.82
N GLN A 234 3.14 4.32 16.38
CA GLN A 234 2.82 4.37 17.81
C GLN A 234 4.03 3.98 18.68
N LYS A 235 4.88 3.07 18.20
CA LYS A 235 6.13 2.68 18.87
C LYS A 235 7.17 3.80 18.82
N ASN A 236 7.38 4.40 17.64
CA ASN A 236 8.39 5.44 17.45
C ASN A 236 7.96 6.78 18.06
N PHE A 237 6.67 7.09 18.05
CA PHE A 237 6.08 8.34 18.52
C PHE A 237 4.94 8.07 19.52
N PRO A 238 5.25 7.55 20.73
CA PRO A 238 4.24 7.10 21.69
C PRO A 238 3.28 8.22 22.14
N ASP A 239 3.73 9.47 22.09
CA ASP A 239 2.93 10.63 22.49
C ASP A 239 2.06 11.19 21.35
N ALA A 240 2.39 10.91 20.10
CA ALA A 240 1.70 11.46 18.94
C ALA A 240 0.25 10.98 18.81
N LYS A 241 -0.58 11.83 18.21
CA LYS A 241 -1.91 11.47 17.68
C LYS A 241 -1.77 11.25 16.18
N ILE A 242 -2.24 10.11 15.68
CA ILE A 242 -2.19 9.74 14.26
C ILE A 242 -3.54 10.06 13.62
N LEU A 243 -3.54 10.99 12.67
CA LEU A 243 -4.64 11.20 11.74
C LEU A 243 -4.44 10.26 10.54
N LEU A 244 -5.12 9.12 10.56
CA LEU A 244 -5.10 8.15 9.47
C LEU A 244 -6.17 8.51 8.45
N LEU A 245 -5.76 8.86 7.24
CA LEU A 245 -6.69 9.13 6.14
C LEU A 245 -7.08 7.84 5.43
N ALA A 246 -8.32 7.80 4.95
CA ALA A 246 -8.71 6.86 3.91
C ALA A 246 -7.80 7.05 2.68
N ILE A 247 -7.44 5.94 2.04
CA ILE A 247 -6.75 5.95 0.76
C ILE A 247 -7.70 6.55 -0.28
N PHE A 248 -7.25 7.60 -0.96
CA PHE A 248 -8.10 8.34 -1.90
C PHE A 248 -8.60 7.48 -3.07
N PRO A 249 -9.74 7.85 -3.66
CA PRO A 249 -10.21 7.22 -4.89
C PRO A 249 -9.23 7.52 -6.03
N ARG A 250 -9.17 6.60 -7.00
CA ARG A 250 -8.36 6.73 -8.22
C ARG A 250 -9.13 6.20 -9.42
N GLY A 251 -8.55 6.30 -10.61
CA GLY A 251 -9.16 5.81 -11.85
C GLY A 251 -10.32 6.67 -12.33
N ALA A 252 -10.72 6.44 -13.58
CA ALA A 252 -11.71 7.27 -14.26
C ALA A 252 -13.15 7.07 -13.73
N SER A 253 -13.42 5.95 -13.05
CA SER A 253 -14.77 5.61 -12.56
C SER A 253 -14.76 4.63 -11.37
N ASN A 254 -15.95 4.33 -10.83
CA ASN A 254 -16.14 3.40 -9.70
C ASN A 254 -15.82 1.93 -10.02
N GLU A 255 -15.76 1.62 -11.31
CA GLU A 255 -15.43 0.30 -11.84
C GLU A 255 -13.91 0.06 -11.92
N ASP A 256 -13.10 1.10 -11.66
CA ASP A 256 -11.65 0.94 -11.60
C ASP A 256 -11.26 -0.06 -10.49
N ARG A 257 -10.57 -1.13 -10.89
CA ARG A 257 -10.17 -2.20 -9.97
C ARG A 257 -9.34 -1.68 -8.80
N MET A 258 -8.41 -0.75 -9.05
CA MET A 258 -7.55 -0.23 -7.99
C MET A 258 -8.31 0.70 -7.04
N ARG A 259 -9.33 1.42 -7.53
CA ARG A 259 -10.27 2.16 -6.66
C ARG A 259 -11.01 1.20 -5.73
N GLN A 260 -11.57 0.12 -6.26
CA GLN A 260 -12.28 -0.88 -5.45
C GLN A 260 -11.37 -1.52 -4.40
N THR A 261 -10.12 -1.81 -4.75
CA THR A 261 -9.09 -2.27 -3.81
C THR A 261 -8.83 -1.24 -2.69
N ASN A 262 -8.68 0.05 -3.03
CA ASN A 262 -8.52 1.11 -2.03
C ASN A 262 -9.74 1.19 -1.10
N GLU A 263 -10.96 1.10 -1.64
CA GLU A 263 -12.21 1.12 -0.87
C GLU A 263 -12.35 -0.08 0.07
N GLU A 264 -11.94 -1.27 -0.38
CA GLU A 264 -11.88 -2.47 0.46
C GLU A 264 -10.91 -2.25 1.63
N ALA A 265 -9.70 -1.75 1.35
CA ALA A 265 -8.72 -1.42 2.39
C ALA A 265 -9.29 -0.40 3.39
N ASN A 266 -9.94 0.66 2.90
CA ASN A 266 -10.54 1.72 3.72
C ASN A 266 -11.56 1.19 4.73
N LYS A 267 -12.41 0.24 4.32
CA LYS A 267 -13.38 -0.42 5.22
C LYS A 267 -12.71 -1.15 6.38
N ILE A 268 -11.49 -1.65 6.18
CA ILE A 268 -10.74 -2.41 7.18
C ILE A 268 -9.91 -1.47 8.06
N ILE A 269 -9.14 -0.55 7.48
CA ILE A 269 -8.27 0.37 8.26
C ILE A 269 -9.05 1.34 9.14
N ALA A 270 -10.32 1.61 8.83
CA ALA A 270 -11.22 2.37 9.71
C ALA A 270 -11.31 1.77 11.13
N LYS A 271 -11.12 0.45 11.26
CA LYS A 271 -11.11 -0.27 12.55
C LYS A 271 -9.85 -0.02 13.39
N LEU A 272 -8.85 0.69 12.85
CA LEU A 272 -7.66 1.11 13.59
C LEU A 272 -7.92 2.33 14.46
N ALA A 273 -8.99 3.09 14.19
CA ALA A 273 -9.37 4.22 15.02
C ALA A 273 -9.71 3.76 16.44
N ASP A 274 -9.14 4.45 17.42
CA ASP A 274 -9.44 4.29 18.84
C ASP A 274 -9.95 5.59 19.48
N ASP A 275 -10.04 6.66 18.68
CA ASP A 275 -10.42 8.03 19.06
C ASP A 275 -9.61 8.62 20.22
N LYS A 276 -8.40 8.10 20.45
CA LYS A 276 -7.47 8.52 21.50
C LYS A 276 -6.10 8.84 20.94
N LYS A 277 -5.53 7.88 20.22
CA LYS A 277 -4.21 7.94 19.59
C LYS A 277 -4.31 7.79 18.08
N VAL A 278 -5.29 7.08 17.56
CA VAL A 278 -5.53 6.92 16.12
C VAL A 278 -6.92 7.43 15.78
N PHE A 279 -6.97 8.39 14.86
CA PHE A 279 -8.18 9.02 14.38
C PHE A 279 -8.30 8.73 12.89
N PHE A 280 -9.33 7.99 12.49
CA PHE A 280 -9.59 7.73 11.08
C PHE A 280 -10.45 8.84 10.47
N MET A 281 -10.07 9.31 9.29
CA MET A 281 -10.83 10.31 8.55
C MET A 281 -10.95 9.92 7.08
N ASN A 282 -12.19 9.72 6.63
CA ASN A 282 -12.50 9.50 5.24
C ASN A 282 -13.05 10.79 4.62
N ILE A 283 -12.30 11.36 3.66
CA ILE A 283 -12.70 12.56 2.93
C ILE A 283 -13.02 12.27 1.46
N ASN A 284 -13.08 10.99 1.07
CA ASN A 284 -13.18 10.57 -0.32
C ASN A 284 -14.39 11.15 -1.05
N ASP A 285 -15.53 11.31 -0.36
CA ASP A 285 -16.75 11.90 -0.96
C ASP A 285 -16.55 13.34 -1.43
N LYS A 286 -15.56 14.07 -0.88
CA LYS A 286 -15.23 15.44 -1.33
C LYS A 286 -14.49 15.46 -2.67
N PHE A 287 -13.98 14.32 -3.11
CA PHE A 287 -13.27 14.14 -4.36
C PHE A 287 -14.15 13.55 -5.46
N LEU A 288 -15.45 13.40 -5.21
CA LEU A 288 -16.38 12.75 -6.12
C LEU A 288 -17.48 13.73 -6.54
N ASN A 289 -17.73 13.80 -7.84
CA ASN A 289 -18.95 14.42 -8.34
C ASN A 289 -20.16 13.48 -8.17
N ALA A 290 -21.36 13.95 -8.52
CA ALA A 290 -22.61 13.20 -8.38
C ALA A 290 -22.64 11.88 -9.20
N GLN A 291 -21.78 11.74 -10.20
CA GLN A 291 -21.64 10.55 -11.05
C GLN A 291 -20.49 9.63 -10.58
N GLY A 292 -19.80 9.96 -9.48
CA GLY A 292 -18.65 9.21 -8.97
C GLY A 292 -17.34 9.48 -9.72
N GLY A 293 -17.29 10.46 -10.61
CA GLY A 293 -16.06 10.92 -11.26
C GLY A 293 -15.19 11.75 -10.32
N LEU A 294 -13.88 11.71 -10.50
CA LEU A 294 -12.92 12.47 -9.69
C LEU A 294 -13.01 13.98 -9.96
N ILE A 295 -12.95 14.78 -8.90
CA ILE A 295 -12.78 16.25 -8.95
C ILE A 295 -11.52 16.66 -8.20
N GLY A 296 -10.81 17.67 -8.70
CA GLY A 296 -9.52 18.09 -8.13
C GLY A 296 -8.35 17.13 -8.41
N PHE A 297 -8.42 16.32 -9.48
CA PHE A 297 -7.33 15.41 -9.87
C PHE A 297 -6.70 15.82 -11.20
N ARG A 298 -5.45 15.40 -11.39
CA ARG A 298 -4.75 15.50 -12.66
C ARG A 298 -5.37 14.51 -13.67
N GLY A 299 -5.03 14.68 -14.94
CA GLY A 299 -5.50 13.80 -16.03
C GLY A 299 -5.07 12.32 -15.89
N ASP A 300 -4.19 12.00 -14.93
CA ASP A 300 -3.83 10.63 -14.59
C ASP A 300 -4.85 9.92 -13.67
N ASN A 301 -5.85 10.65 -13.18
CA ASN A 301 -6.88 10.15 -12.25
C ASN A 301 -6.28 9.49 -10.99
N LEU A 302 -5.16 10.00 -10.50
CA LEU A 302 -4.47 9.49 -9.31
C LEU A 302 -3.99 10.60 -8.39
N HIS A 303 -3.31 11.60 -8.95
CA HIS A 303 -2.71 12.66 -8.14
C HIS A 303 -3.64 13.88 -8.07
N PRO A 304 -3.83 14.47 -6.87
CA PRO A 304 -4.52 15.75 -6.75
C PRO A 304 -3.83 16.83 -7.59
N ASN A 305 -4.63 17.73 -8.17
CA ASN A 305 -4.14 19.02 -8.67
C ASN A 305 -4.28 20.07 -7.55
N GLU A 306 -4.02 21.34 -7.85
CA GLU A 306 -4.14 22.42 -6.86
C GLU A 306 -5.53 22.51 -6.19
N GLU A 307 -6.61 22.32 -6.96
CA GLU A 307 -7.99 22.25 -6.42
C GLU A 307 -8.15 21.06 -5.47
N GLY A 308 -7.63 19.89 -5.82
CA GLY A 308 -7.68 18.72 -4.95
C GLY A 308 -6.89 18.90 -3.66
N TYR A 309 -5.73 19.54 -3.73
CA TYR A 309 -4.98 19.94 -2.54
C TYR A 309 -5.78 20.93 -1.67
N GLU A 310 -6.48 21.90 -2.27
CA GLU A 310 -7.32 22.83 -1.52
C GLU A 310 -8.48 22.10 -0.81
N ILE A 311 -9.17 21.18 -1.50
CA ILE A 311 -10.21 20.32 -0.90
C ILE A 311 -9.64 19.51 0.27
N TRP A 312 -8.46 18.93 0.08
CA TRP A 312 -7.78 18.14 1.12
C TRP A 312 -7.45 19.01 2.33
N ALA A 313 -6.74 20.12 2.15
CA ALA A 313 -6.34 21.01 3.25
C ALA A 313 -7.53 21.47 4.08
N GLN A 314 -8.58 21.98 3.42
CA GLN A 314 -9.79 22.45 4.08
C GLN A 314 -10.47 21.35 4.91
N ALA A 315 -10.43 20.10 4.43
CA ALA A 315 -11.02 18.98 5.14
C ALA A 315 -10.22 18.59 6.39
N VAL A 316 -8.88 18.51 6.31
CA VAL A 316 -8.05 17.94 7.39
C VAL A 316 -7.54 18.97 8.39
N LYS A 317 -7.37 20.24 7.99
CA LYS A 317 -6.82 21.30 8.86
C LYS A 317 -7.54 21.43 10.21
N PRO A 318 -8.90 21.46 10.28
CA PRO A 318 -9.59 21.58 11.57
C PRO A 318 -9.30 20.40 12.51
N MET A 319 -9.12 19.19 11.96
CA MET A 319 -8.78 18.01 12.74
C MET A 319 -7.33 18.08 13.23
N ILE A 320 -6.38 18.46 12.38
CA ILE A 320 -4.98 18.65 12.77
C ILE A 320 -4.87 19.68 13.91
N GLU A 321 -5.54 20.83 13.80
CA GLU A 321 -5.56 21.86 14.85
C GLU A 321 -6.19 21.35 16.16
N LYS A 322 -7.24 20.52 16.08
CA LYS A 322 -7.82 19.88 17.25
C LYS A 322 -6.84 18.91 17.91
N LEU A 323 -6.09 18.15 17.11
CA LEU A 323 -5.13 17.16 17.60
C LEU A 323 -3.84 17.79 18.14
N LEU A 324 -3.47 18.99 17.70
CA LEU A 324 -2.33 19.75 18.21
C LEU A 324 -2.53 20.30 19.63
N LYS A 325 -3.79 20.47 20.06
CA LYS A 325 -4.16 20.88 21.42
C LYS A 325 -4.06 19.71 22.41
#